data_AF-A0A920VM70-F1
#
_entry.id   AF-A0A920VM70-F1
#
_cell.length_a   1.000
_cell.length_b   1.000
_cell.length_c   1.000
_cell.angle_alpha   90.00
_cell.angle_beta   90.00
_cell.angle_gamma   90.00
#
_symmetry.space_group_name_H-M   'P 1'
#
loop_
_entity.id
_entity.type
_entity.pdbx_description
1 polymer ?
#
loop_
_entity_poly.entity_id
_entity_poly.type
_entity_poly.pdbx_seq_one_letter_code
_entity_poly.pdbx_strand_id
1 'polypeptide(L)'
;MTQDLTKEVQDRYHRLLDEGADPNEWAYAWRSEYNRGGFKAVDFLMEEVVNPGKCIGCAACLTICPVDVFDYENEKPADTRNRPVFSVNSVSMPVPYSDQLITI
;
A
#
# COMPACT_ATOMS: atom_id res chain seq x y z
N MET A 1 -13.31 -12.20 -18.01
CA MET A 1 -14.06 -12.69 -16.84
C MET A 1 -13.48 -12.18 -15.53
N THR A 2 -12.15 -12.14 -15.34
CA THR A 2 -11.52 -11.64 -14.09
C THR A 2 -11.73 -10.15 -13.82
N GLN A 3 -11.67 -9.29 -14.84
CA GLN A 3 -11.88 -7.84 -14.68
C GLN A 3 -13.29 -7.47 -14.18
N ASP A 4 -14.29 -8.28 -14.50
CA ASP A 4 -15.69 -8.06 -14.10
C ASP A 4 -15.88 -8.30 -12.59
N LEU A 5 -15.22 -9.34 -12.06
CA LEU A 5 -15.23 -9.68 -10.64
C LEU A 5 -14.51 -8.64 -9.78
N THR A 6 -13.37 -8.11 -10.23
CA THR A 6 -12.67 -7.03 -9.50
C THR A 6 -13.56 -5.81 -9.34
N LYS A 7 -14.28 -5.44 -10.41
CA LYS A 7 -15.18 -4.30 -10.39
C LYS A 7 -16.36 -4.51 -9.46
N GLU A 8 -16.99 -5.68 -9.49
CA GLU A 8 -18.10 -6.02 -8.57
C GLU A 8 -17.66 -5.91 -7.10
N VAL A 9 -16.44 -6.36 -6.79
CA VAL A 9 -15.86 -6.23 -5.44
C VAL A 9 -15.64 -4.77 -5.06
N GLN A 10 -15.08 -3.96 -5.96
CA GLN A 10 -14.90 -2.51 -5.74
C GLN A 10 -16.22 -1.80 -5.49
N ASP A 11 -17.23 -2.03 -6.34
CA ASP A 11 -18.55 -1.44 -6.20
C ASP A 11 -19.20 -1.83 -4.86
N ARG A 12 -19.00 -3.08 -4.41
CA ARG A 12 -19.48 -3.54 -3.09
C ARG A 12 -18.73 -2.86 -1.95
N TYR A 13 -17.41 -2.73 -2.05
CA TYR A 13 -16.59 -2.06 -1.03
C TYR A 13 -16.95 -0.57 -0.89
N HIS A 14 -17.06 0.16 -2.00
CA HIS A 14 -17.44 1.58 -1.98
C HIS A 14 -18.82 1.79 -1.36
N ARG A 15 -19.78 0.91 -1.64
CA ARG A 15 -21.10 0.96 -0.99
C ARG A 15 -21.01 0.84 0.53
N LEU A 16 -20.18 -0.08 1.05
CA LEU A 16 -19.99 -0.23 2.50
C LEU A 16 -19.38 1.02 3.13
N LEU A 17 -18.47 1.70 2.42
CA LEU A 17 -17.91 2.98 2.88
C LEU A 17 -18.97 4.08 2.90
N ASP A 18 -19.77 4.20 1.83
CA ASP A 18 -20.80 5.22 1.68
C ASP A 18 -21.92 5.06 2.71
N GLU A 19 -22.28 3.82 3.03
CA GLU A 19 -23.29 3.48 4.03
C GLU A 19 -22.76 3.56 5.47
N GLY A 20 -21.45 3.74 5.65
CA GLY A 20 -20.81 3.78 6.97
C GLY A 20 -20.91 2.45 7.71
N ALA A 21 -20.85 1.32 6.98
CA ALA A 21 -20.88 -0.01 7.55
C ALA A 21 -19.70 -0.25 8.52
N ASP A 22 -19.88 -1.19 9.47
CA ASP A 22 -18.84 -1.53 10.44
C ASP A 22 -17.54 -1.93 9.71
N PRO A 23 -16.37 -1.37 10.06
CA PRO A 23 -15.10 -1.68 9.40
C PRO A 23 -14.71 -3.17 9.41
N ASN A 24 -15.19 -3.94 10.38
CA ASN A 24 -14.99 -5.39 10.41
C ASN A 24 -15.73 -6.12 9.27
N GLU A 25 -16.75 -5.50 8.68
CA GLU A 25 -17.50 -6.04 7.54
C GLU A 25 -16.78 -5.85 6.20
N TRP A 26 -15.87 -4.88 6.10
CA TRP A 26 -15.18 -4.55 4.84
C TRP A 26 -14.35 -5.72 4.31
N ALA A 27 -13.67 -6.47 5.19
CA ALA A 27 -12.91 -7.66 4.79
C ALA A 27 -13.79 -8.78 4.20
N TYR A 28 -15.08 -8.80 4.54
CA TYR A 28 -16.05 -9.74 3.97
C TYR A 28 -16.55 -9.28 2.59
N ALA A 29 -16.32 -8.02 2.21
CA ALA A 29 -16.66 -7.46 0.90
C ALA A 29 -15.86 -8.06 -0.26
N TRP A 30 -14.88 -8.93 0.00
CA TRP A 30 -14.14 -9.67 -1.05
C TRP A 30 -13.83 -11.11 -0.70
N ARG A 31 -14.21 -11.58 0.50
CA ARG A 31 -13.93 -12.95 0.99
C ARG A 31 -14.50 -14.03 0.06
N SER A 32 -15.69 -13.81 -0.50
CA SER A 32 -16.32 -14.75 -1.44
C SER A 32 -15.53 -14.88 -2.75
N GLU A 33 -14.92 -13.78 -3.21
CA GLU A 33 -14.25 -13.72 -4.51
C GLU A 33 -12.80 -14.22 -4.45
N TYR A 34 -12.15 -14.10 -3.29
CA TYR A 34 -10.82 -14.69 -3.05
C TYR A 34 -10.82 -16.21 -3.34
N ASN A 35 -11.85 -16.93 -2.87
CA ASN A 35 -11.95 -18.37 -3.02
C ASN A 35 -12.36 -18.83 -4.44
N ARG A 36 -12.81 -17.90 -5.30
CA ARG A 36 -13.22 -18.20 -6.68
C ARG A 36 -12.09 -18.02 -7.70
N GLY A 37 -10.89 -17.63 -7.26
CA GLY A 37 -9.70 -17.52 -8.11
C GLY A 37 -9.73 -16.37 -9.12
N GLY A 38 -10.70 -15.45 -8.99
CA GLY A 38 -10.88 -14.32 -9.91
C GLY A 38 -10.32 -12.98 -9.41
N PHE A 39 -9.87 -12.93 -8.15
CA PHE A 39 -9.57 -11.69 -7.44
C PHE A 39 -8.13 -11.66 -6.92
N LYS A 40 -7.34 -10.66 -7.35
CA LYS A 40 -6.03 -10.37 -6.78
C LYS A 40 -6.19 -9.41 -5.61
N ALA A 41 -6.27 -9.96 -4.41
CA ALA A 41 -6.45 -9.18 -3.18
C ALA A 41 -5.36 -8.12 -2.98
N VAL A 42 -4.13 -8.40 -3.38
CA VAL A 42 -3.01 -7.46 -3.28
C VAL A 42 -3.24 -6.20 -4.11
N ASP A 43 -3.70 -6.33 -5.36
CA ASP A 43 -3.92 -5.18 -6.25
C ASP A 43 -5.04 -4.30 -5.70
N PHE A 44 -6.15 -4.92 -5.25
CA PHE A 44 -7.25 -4.22 -4.62
C PHE A 44 -6.82 -3.47 -3.35
N LEU A 45 -6.08 -4.13 -2.46
CA LEU A 45 -5.62 -3.54 -1.19
C LEU A 45 -4.73 -2.32 -1.46
N MET A 46 -3.85 -2.42 -2.46
CA MET A 46 -2.98 -1.33 -2.86
C MET A 46 -3.78 -0.16 -3.45
N GLU A 47 -4.74 -0.41 -4.34
CA GLU A 47 -5.53 0.64 -4.99
C GLU A 47 -6.52 1.34 -4.03
N GLU A 48 -7.26 0.55 -3.24
CA GLU A 48 -8.42 1.03 -2.47
C GLU A 48 -8.08 1.42 -1.03
N VAL A 49 -7.15 0.71 -0.39
CA VAL A 49 -6.79 0.95 1.03
C VAL A 49 -5.55 1.81 1.15
N VAL A 50 -4.49 1.50 0.42
CA VAL A 50 -3.21 2.24 0.50
C VAL A 50 -3.23 3.49 -0.38
N ASN A 51 -3.73 3.37 -1.61
CA ASN A 51 -3.63 4.37 -2.68
C ASN A 51 -2.18 4.85 -2.90
N PRO A 52 -1.45 4.28 -3.87
CA PRO A 52 -0.03 4.59 -4.08
C PRO A 52 0.21 6.06 -4.47
N GLY A 53 -0.78 6.71 -5.09
CA GLY A 53 -0.70 8.14 -5.45
C GLY A 53 -0.75 9.08 -4.24
N LYS A 54 -1.16 8.59 -3.06
CA LYS A 54 -1.18 9.34 -1.79
C LYS A 54 -0.16 8.82 -0.77
N CYS A 55 0.45 7.67 -1.02
CA CYS A 55 1.42 7.07 -0.11
C CYS A 55 2.70 7.90 -0.06
N ILE A 56 3.14 8.26 1.15
CA ILE A 56 4.38 9.03 1.37
C ILE A 56 5.52 8.17 1.94
N GLY A 57 5.32 6.85 2.08
CA GLY A 57 6.31 5.97 2.70
C GLY A 57 6.53 6.27 4.19
N CYS A 58 5.46 6.41 4.98
CA CYS A 58 5.58 6.63 6.42
C CYS A 58 5.59 5.33 7.25
N ALA A 59 5.44 4.19 6.59
CA ALA A 59 5.35 2.86 7.21
C ALA A 59 4.22 2.65 8.25
N ALA A 60 3.29 3.60 8.41
CA ALA A 60 2.23 3.49 9.43
C ALA A 60 1.30 2.29 9.21
N CYS A 61 1.02 1.95 7.95
CA CYS A 61 0.19 0.79 7.62
C CYS A 61 0.81 -0.55 8.04
N LEU A 62 2.14 -0.65 8.08
CA LEU A 62 2.85 -1.86 8.51
C LEU A 62 2.75 -2.03 10.03
N THR A 63 2.99 -0.94 10.77
CA THR A 63 3.03 -0.99 12.23
C THR A 63 1.68 -1.25 12.87
N ILE A 64 0.59 -0.87 12.20
CA ILE A 64 -0.78 -1.10 12.70
C ILE A 64 -1.39 -2.42 12.25
N CYS A 65 -0.80 -3.10 11.25
CA CYS A 65 -1.40 -4.29 10.69
C CYS A 65 -1.28 -5.48 11.65
N PRO A 66 -2.38 -6.08 12.14
CA PRO A 66 -2.33 -7.16 13.13
C PRO A 66 -1.87 -8.50 12.55
N VAL A 67 -1.82 -8.63 11.24
CA VAL A 67 -1.54 -9.90 10.53
C VAL A 67 -0.45 -9.75 9.46
N ASP A 68 0.29 -8.64 9.47
CA ASP A 68 1.51 -8.42 8.70
C ASP A 68 1.36 -8.70 7.18
N VAL A 69 0.48 -7.94 6.52
CA VAL A 69 0.08 -8.20 5.11
C VAL A 69 1.00 -7.51 4.09
N PHE A 70 1.88 -6.60 4.52
CA PHE A 70 2.68 -5.77 3.63
C PHE A 70 4.17 -5.96 3.90
N ASP A 71 4.96 -6.00 2.84
CA ASP A 71 6.41 -5.84 2.93
C ASP A 71 6.79 -4.38 2.68
N TYR A 72 7.85 -3.92 3.34
CA TYR A 72 8.37 -2.57 3.19
C TYR A 72 9.83 -2.59 2.76
N GLU A 73 10.02 -2.59 1.45
CA GLU A 73 11.33 -2.55 0.85
C GLU A 73 11.73 -1.11 0.50
N ASN A 74 13.01 -0.78 0.73
CA ASN A 74 13.70 0.45 0.30
C ASN A 74 13.56 1.72 1.19
N GLU A 75 13.56 1.59 2.51
CA GLU A 75 13.75 2.78 3.36
C GLU A 75 15.23 3.03 3.67
N LYS A 76 15.80 4.10 3.09
CA LYS A 76 17.04 4.71 3.60
C LYS A 76 16.62 5.88 4.49
N PRO A 77 16.62 5.74 5.83
CA PRO A 77 16.27 6.84 6.71
C PRO A 77 17.26 7.99 6.50
N ALA A 78 16.76 9.12 6.00
CA ALA A 78 17.53 10.34 5.85
C ALA A 78 17.34 11.21 7.10
N ASP A 79 18.42 11.48 7.84
CA ASP A 79 18.36 12.43 8.95
C ASP A 79 18.21 13.86 8.42
N THR A 80 16.97 14.33 8.36
CA THR A 80 16.63 15.68 7.90
C THR A 80 16.91 16.75 8.96
N ARG A 81 17.11 16.37 10.22
CA ARG A 81 17.33 17.32 11.34
C ARG A 81 18.72 17.95 11.27
N ASN A 82 19.69 17.22 10.73
CA ASN A 82 21.06 17.69 10.53
C ASN A 82 21.37 18.04 9.07
N ARG A 83 20.37 18.13 8.20
CA ARG A 83 20.58 18.54 6.81
C ARG A 83 20.97 20.03 6.81
N PRO A 84 22.21 20.39 6.42
CA PRO A 84 22.57 21.80 6.31
C PRO A 84 21.66 22.44 5.26
N VAL A 85 20.93 23.48 5.65
CA VAL A 85 19.94 24.20 4.82
C VAL A 85 20.59 24.99 3.66
N PHE A 86 21.89 24.83 3.41
CA PHE A 86 22.61 25.55 2.37
C PHE A 86 23.07 24.62 1.25
N SER A 87 22.14 24.30 0.34
CA SER A 87 22.40 24.27 -1.12
C SER A 87 21.09 23.95 -1.85
N VAL A 88 20.23 24.94 -1.96
CA VAL A 88 19.22 24.98 -3.03
C VAL A 88 19.93 25.37 -4.33
N ASN A 89 20.78 24.50 -4.89
CA ASN A 89 21.29 24.62 -6.27
C ASN A 89 22.07 23.36 -6.69
N SER A 90 21.37 22.26 -6.95
CA SER A 90 21.82 21.19 -7.88
C SER A 90 20.76 20.11 -7.93
N VAL A 91 19.78 20.31 -8.81
CA VAL A 91 19.07 19.18 -9.41
C VAL A 91 20.11 18.39 -10.21
N SER A 92 20.47 17.20 -9.74
CA SER A 92 21.01 16.13 -10.58
C SER A 92 21.09 14.84 -9.77
N MET A 93 20.08 13.98 -9.93
CA MET A 93 20.25 12.54 -9.70
C MET A 93 21.33 12.01 -10.66
N PRO A 94 22.18 11.09 -10.22
CA PRO A 94 22.04 9.74 -10.77
C PRO A 94 22.24 8.62 -9.72
N VAL A 95 21.34 7.64 -9.77
CA VAL A 95 21.54 6.23 -9.33
C VAL A 95 22.78 5.63 -10.03
N PRO A 96 23.50 4.59 -9.55
CA PRO A 96 22.94 3.32 -9.03
C PRO A 96 23.83 2.51 -8.04
N TYR A 97 23.39 1.27 -7.74
CA TYR A 97 24.23 0.10 -7.35
C TYR A 97 24.64 0.03 -5.87
N SER A 98 24.79 -1.11 -5.21
CA SER A 98 24.23 -2.48 -5.18
C SER A 98 24.67 -2.99 -3.80
N ASP A 99 24.11 -4.10 -3.35
CA ASP A 99 24.66 -4.93 -2.27
C ASP A 99 24.74 -4.30 -0.88
N GLN A 100 23.73 -4.61 -0.06
CA GLN A 100 24.00 -5.36 1.15
C GLN A 100 22.73 -6.02 1.66
N LEU A 101 22.74 -7.34 1.48
CA LEU A 101 22.02 -8.35 2.25
C LEU A 101 21.65 -7.86 3.65
N ILE A 102 20.36 -7.87 3.97
CA ILE A 102 19.92 -7.96 5.36
C ILE A 102 19.11 -9.25 5.46
N THR A 103 19.74 -10.23 6.09
CA THR A 103 19.10 -11.40 6.67
C THR A 103 18.00 -10.97 7.63
N ILE A 104 16.81 -11.53 7.41
CA ILE A 104 15.92 -12.07 8.46
C ILE A 104 15.25 -13.31 7.90
#